data_AF-A0A413SWT5-F1
#
_entry.id   AF-A0A413SWT5-F1
#
_cell.length_a   1.000
_cell.length_b   1.000
_cell.length_c   1.000
_cell.angle_alpha   90.00
_cell.angle_beta   90.00
_cell.angle_gamma   90.00
#
_symmetry.space_group_name_H-M   'P 1'
#
loop_
_entity.id
_entity.type
_entity.pdbx_description
1 polymer ?
#
loop_
_entity_poly.entity_id
_entity_poly.type
_entity_poly.pdbx_seq_one_letter_code
_entity_poly.pdbx_strand_id
1 'polypeptide(L)' 'AFESDNQDVAVVSKKGIITAKKKGKCSVYVYAQNGVYKKIKIRVN' A
#
# COMPACT_ATOMS: atom_id res chain seq x y z
N ALA A 1 5.31 -9.56 2.08
CA ALA A 1 4.29 -9.26 1.05
C ALA A 1 3.86 -7.80 1.16
N PHE A 2 3.37 -7.23 0.06
CA PHE A 2 2.81 -5.88 0.04
C PHE A 2 1.36 -5.94 -0.41
N GLU A 3 0.49 -5.21 0.26
CA GLU A 3 -0.93 -5.15 -0.04
C GLU A 3 -1.43 -3.72 0.11
N SER A 4 -2.42 -3.32 -0.71
CA SER A 4 -3.09 -2.03 -0.60
C SER A 4 -4.57 -2.28 -0.31
N ASP A 5 -5.15 -1.56 0.66
CA ASP A 5 -6.59 -1.65 0.97
C ASP A 5 -7.48 -1.14 -0.16
N ASN A 6 -6.94 -0.29 -1.02
CA ASN A 6 -7.69 0.35 -2.09
C ASN A 6 -6.79 0.51 -3.33
N GLN A 7 -6.86 -0.49 -4.20
CA GLN A 7 -6.10 -0.57 -5.45
C GLN A 7 -6.60 0.40 -6.54
N ASP A 8 -7.76 1.04 -6.36
CA ASP A 8 -8.24 2.12 -7.23
C ASP A 8 -7.54 3.45 -6.92
N VAL A 9 -7.16 3.66 -5.65
CA VAL A 9 -6.45 4.86 -5.19
C VAL A 9 -4.94 4.70 -5.36
N ALA A 10 -4.36 3.60 -4.88
CA ALA A 10 -2.94 3.29 -5.08
C ALA A 10 -2.67 1.78 -5.07
N VAL A 11 -1.72 1.35 -5.90
CA VAL A 11 -1.24 -0.05 -5.94
C VAL A 11 0.20 -0.12 -5.48
N VAL A 12 0.58 -1.27 -4.91
CA VAL A 12 1.96 -1.56 -4.51
C VAL A 12 2.44 -2.79 -5.26
N SER A 13 3.61 -2.70 -5.88
CA SER A 13 4.23 -3.82 -6.58
C SER A 13 4.88 -4.79 -5.59
N LYS A 14 5.18 -6.02 -6.05
CA LYS A 14 5.93 -6.99 -5.24
C LYS A 14 7.32 -6.50 -4.82
N LYS A 15 7.86 -5.48 -5.49
CA LYS A 15 9.13 -4.82 -5.16
C LYS A 15 8.98 -3.66 -4.16
N GLY A 16 7.76 -3.38 -3.68
CA GLY A 16 7.49 -2.29 -2.74
C GLY A 16 7.32 -0.91 -3.39
N ILE A 17 7.18 -0.84 -4.72
CA ILE A 17 6.95 0.43 -5.43
C ILE A 17 5.47 0.77 -5.36
N ILE A 18 5.15 1.95 -4.83
CA ILE A 18 3.78 2.45 -4.71
C ILE A 18 3.47 3.36 -5.90
N THR A 19 2.39 3.06 -6.61
CA THR A 19 1.88 3.87 -7.72
C THR A 19 0.52 4.43 -7.36
N ALA A 20 0.41 5.76 -7.31
CA ALA A 20 -0.86 6.46 -7.16
C ALA A 20 -1.66 6.44 -8.46
N LYS A 21 -2.96 6.20 -8.37
CA LYS A 21 -3.88 6.14 -9.52
C LYS A 21 -4.95 7.23 -9.46
N LYS A 22 -5.61 7.38 -8.30
CA LYS A 22 -6.70 8.34 -8.09
C LYS A 22 -6.52 9.08 -6.79
N LYS A 23 -7.08 10.30 -6.72
CA LYS A 23 -7.16 11.06 -5.47
C LYS A 23 -7.98 10.29 -4.45
N GLY A 24 -7.51 10.27 -3.20
CA GLY A 24 -8.16 9.51 -2.14
C GLY A 24 -7.20 9.18 -1.00
N LYS A 25 -7.71 8.40 -0.04
CA LYS A 25 -6.92 7.85 1.05
C LYS A 25 -6.90 6.35 0.90
N CYS A 26 -5.72 5.75 1.05
CA CYS A 26 -5.57 4.30 1.08
C CYS A 26 -4.53 3.91 2.13
N SER A 27 -4.55 2.65 2.51
CA SER A 27 -3.55 2.09 3.42
C SER A 27 -2.78 1.00 2.70
N VAL A 28 -1.45 1.04 2.81
CA VAL A 28 -0.58 -0.05 2.36
C VAL A 28 -0.10 -0.84 3.57
N TYR A 29 -0.20 -2.16 3.49
CA TYR A 29 0.29 -3.10 4.47
C TYR A 29 1.58 -3.75 3.97
N VAL A 30 2.58 -3.74 4.83
CA VAL A 30 3.87 -4.39 4.60
C VAL A 30 3.96 -5.56 5.56
N TYR A 31 4.02 -6.78 5.02
CA TYR A 31 4.17 -8.02 5.78
C TYR A 31 5.61 -8.53 5.64
N ALA A 32 6.31 -8.69 6.75
CA ALA A 32 7.61 -9.32 6.82
C ALA A 32 7.48 -10.85 6.91
N GLN A 33 8.53 -11.58 6.53
CA GLN A 33 8.52 -13.05 6.54
C GLN A 33 8.40 -13.64 7.95
N ASN A 34 8.79 -12.87 8.97
CA ASN A 34 8.67 -13.23 10.38
C ASN A 34 7.26 -12.99 10.97
N GLY A 35 6.26 -12.67 10.14
CA GLY A 35 4.87 -12.45 10.56
C GLY A 35 4.57 -11.04 11.09
N VAL A 36 5.57 -10.17 11.20
CA VAL A 36 5.35 -8.77 11.57
C VAL A 36 4.75 -8.00 10.40
N TYR A 37 3.82 -7.09 10.66
CA TYR A 37 3.31 -6.18 9.64
C TYR A 37 3.31 -4.73 10.08
N LYS A 38 3.33 -3.82 9.10
CA LYS A 38 3.22 -2.38 9.31
C LYS A 38 2.20 -1.79 8.36
N LYS A 39 1.36 -0.91 8.89
CA LYS A 39 0.35 -0.15 8.12
C LYS A 39 0.87 1.25 7.81
N ILE A 40 0.78 1.66 6.56
CA ILE A 40 1.19 2.98 6.07
C ILE A 40 -0.04 3.66 5.49
N LYS A 41 -0.42 4.82 6.04
CA LYS A 41 -1.51 5.63 5.50
C LYS A 41 -0.98 6.51 4.39
N ILE A 42 -1.63 6.45 3.23
CA ILE A 42 -1.29 7.22 2.04
C ILE A 42 -2.47 8.13 1.74
N ARG A 43 -2.16 9.37 1.38
CA ARG A 43 -3.13 10.35 0.91
C ARG A 43 -2.65 10.87 -0.45
N VAL A 44 -3.43 10.58 -1.49
CA VAL A 44 -3.22 11.09 -2.85
C VAL A 44 -4.08 12.33 -3.01
N ASN A 45 -3.45 13.46 -3.30
CA ASN A 45 -4.08 14.78 -3.36
C ASN A 45 -4.28 15.31 -4.77
#